data_AF-A0A1T4Q6R5-F1
#
_entry.id   AF-A0A1T4Q6R5-F1
#
_cell.length_a   1.000
_cell.length_b   1.000
_cell.length_c   1.000
_cell.angle_alpha   90.00
_cell.angle_beta   90.00
_cell.angle_gamma   90.00
#
_symmetry.space_group_name_H-M   'P 1'
#
loop_
_entity.id
_entity.type
_entity.pdbx_description
1 polymer ?
#
loop_
_entity_poly.entity_id
_entity_poly.type
_entity_poly.pdbx_seq_one_letter_code
_entity_poly.pdbx_strand_id
1 'polypeptide(L)' 'MNERNKAYAKGGFRERYAMDKGTEKEIVFGGDRCLRYDYDINDEYQDGNGAIWNVDKGKWIY' A
#
# COMPACT_ATOMS: atom_id res chain seq x y z
N MET A 1 13.51 11.27 2.66
CA MET A 1 12.10 10.93 3.00
C MET A 1 11.91 9.45 2.70
N ASN A 2 11.55 8.65 3.70
CA ASN A 2 11.35 7.19 3.55
C ASN A 2 10.19 6.90 2.57
N GLU A 3 10.22 5.77 1.86
CA GLU A 3 9.20 5.36 0.88
C GLU A 3 7.81 5.29 1.50
N ARG A 4 7.72 4.82 2.75
CA ARG A 4 6.47 4.84 3.53
C ARG A 4 5.91 6.26 3.69
N ASN A 5 6.74 7.27 3.95
CA ASN A 5 6.25 8.65 4.08
C ASN A 5 5.75 9.22 2.74
N LYS A 6 6.38 8.83 1.62
CA LYS A 6 5.92 9.21 0.28
C LYS A 6 4.58 8.56 -0.05
N ALA A 7 4.45 7.25 0.20
CA ALA A 7 3.23 6.50 -0.01
C ALA A 7 2.07 7.09 0.82
N TYR A 8 2.30 7.37 2.10
CA TYR A 8 1.30 7.96 2.99
C TYR A 8 0.85 9.35 2.54
N ALA A 9 1.81 10.21 2.17
CA ALA A 9 1.52 11.56 1.68
C ALA A 9 0.69 11.55 0.38
N LYS A 10 0.95 10.61 -0.53
CA LYS A 10 0.22 10.47 -1.80
C LYS A 10 -1.05 9.62 -1.70
N GLY A 11 -1.22 8.84 -0.63
CA GLY A 11 -2.38 8.00 -0.41
C GLY A 11 -3.61 8.80 -0.01
N GLY A 12 -4.78 8.33 -0.44
CA GLY A 12 -6.07 8.76 0.06
C GLY A 12 -6.42 8.00 1.35
N PHE A 13 -7.70 8.05 1.72
CA PHE A 13 -8.18 7.40 2.95
C PHE A 13 -7.91 5.90 2.96
N ARG A 14 -8.22 5.20 1.85
CA ARG A 14 -8.09 3.74 1.72
C ARG A 14 -6.64 3.29 1.84
N GLU A 15 -5.73 3.95 1.12
CA GLU A 15 -4.32 3.58 1.11
C GLU A 15 -3.67 3.87 2.47
N ARG A 16 -4.00 5.01 3.11
CA ARG A 16 -3.52 5.30 4.47
C ARG A 16 -4.04 4.30 5.48
N TYR A 17 -5.32 3.92 5.39
CA TYR A 17 -5.91 2.87 6.24
C TYR A 17 -5.15 1.55 6.09
N ALA A 18 -4.87 1.13 4.84
CA ALA A 18 -4.10 -0.07 4.57
C ALA A 18 -2.67 0.02 5.14
N MET A 19 -2.02 1.18 5.10
CA MET A 19 -0.69 1.36 5.69
C MET A 19 -0.69 1.37 7.23
N ASP A 20 -1.78 1.82 7.84
CA ASP A 20 -1.91 1.92 9.30
C ASP A 20 -2.34 0.59 9.93
N LYS A 21 -3.15 -0.20 9.22
CA LYS A 21 -3.69 -1.50 9.69
C LYS A 21 -2.97 -2.71 9.11
N GLY A 22 -2.41 -2.56 7.92
CA GLY A 22 -1.83 -3.65 7.16
C GLY A 22 -0.41 -3.98 7.54
N THR A 23 -0.07 -5.23 7.29
CA THR A 23 1.31 -5.70 7.25
C THR A 23 1.89 -5.36 5.89
N GLU A 24 3.01 -4.64 5.90
CA GLU A 24 3.76 -4.31 4.69
C GLU A 24 4.54 -5.55 4.19
N LYS A 25 4.43 -5.84 2.89
CA LYS A 25 5.20 -6.87 2.21
C LYS A 25 5.77 -6.34 0.92
N GLU A 26 7.09 -6.48 0.74
CA GLU A 26 7.72 -6.18 -0.55
C GLU A 26 7.39 -7.28 -1.57
N ILE A 27 6.97 -6.87 -2.76
CA ILE A 27 6.65 -7.74 -3.88
C ILE A 27 7.23 -7.17 -5.18
N VAL A 28 7.36 -8.02 -6.20
CA VAL A 28 7.62 -7.60 -7.57
C VAL A 28 6.31 -7.65 -8.34
N PHE A 29 5.89 -6.52 -8.90
CA PHE A 29 4.67 -6.43 -9.70
C PHE A 29 4.97 -5.73 -11.02
N GLY A 30 4.75 -6.42 -12.13
CA GLY A 30 5.07 -5.89 -13.47
C GLY A 30 6.55 -5.58 -13.68
N GLY A 31 7.45 -6.22 -12.93
CA GLY A 31 8.91 -5.98 -12.97
C GLY A 31 9.40 -4.85 -12.06
N ASP A 32 8.49 -4.09 -11.44
CA ASP A 32 8.85 -3.02 -10.50
C ASP A 32 8.80 -3.50 -9.05
N ARG A 33 9.61 -2.89 -8.19
CA ARG A 33 9.55 -3.09 -6.74
C ARG A 33 8.34 -2.37 -6.17
N CYS A 34 7.50 -3.10 -5.44
CA CYS A 34 6.27 -2.59 -4.86
C CYS A 34 6.13 -3.02 -3.39
N LEU A 35 5.38 -2.24 -2.63
CA LEU A 35 4.96 -2.55 -1.27
C LEU A 35 3.46 -2.83 -1.29
N ARG A 36 3.07 -4.03 -0.87
CA ARG A 36 1.67 -4.42 -0.70
C ARG A 36 1.31 -4.37 0.78
N TYR A 37 0.12 -3.88 1.09
CA TYR A 37 -0.39 -3.79 2.45
C TYR A 37 -1.65 -4.64 2.57
N ASP A 38 -1.53 -5.75 3.29
CA ASP A 38 -2.65 -6.67 3.55
C ASP A 38 -3.01 -6.63 5.04
N TYR A 39 -4.30 -6.69 5.35
CA TYR A 39 -4.82 -6.81 6.71
C TYR A 39 -5.91 -7.90 6.76
N ASP A 40 -6.45 -8.15 7.95
CA ASP A 40 -7.42 -9.22 8.19
C ASP A 40 -8.62 -9.11 7.22
N ILE A 41 -9.01 -10.23 6.62
CA ILE A 41 -10.15 -10.32 5.71
C ILE A 41 -11.49 -10.04 6.40
N ASN A 42 -11.53 -10.15 7.73
CA ASN A 42 -12.69 -9.85 8.57
C ASN A 42 -12.70 -8.41 9.10
N ASP A 43 -11.70 -7.58 8.73
CA ASP A 43 -11.73 -6.15 9.06
C ASP A 43 -12.93 -5.48 8.41
N GLU A 44 -13.56 -4.55 9.14
CA GLU A 44 -14.80 -3.89 8.71
C GLU A 44 -14.63 -3.04 7.44
N TYR A 45 -13.40 -2.61 7.11
CA TYR A 45 -13.11 -1.83 5.91
C TYR A 45 -12.21 -2.62 4.95
N GLN A 46 -12.75 -3.23 3.90
CA GLN A 46 -11.95 -4.04 2.95
C GLN A 46 -11.47 -3.30 1.70
N ASP A 47 -11.95 -2.08 1.46
CA ASP A 47 -11.66 -1.30 0.24
C ASP A 47 -10.16 -0.99 0.00
N GLY A 48 -9.35 -1.02 1.06
CA GLY A 48 -7.90 -0.81 0.99
C GLY A 48 -7.09 -2.10 1.07
N ASN A 49 -7.72 -3.26 1.25
CA ASN A 49 -6.99 -4.50 1.50
C ASN A 49 -6.23 -4.94 0.26
N GLY A 50 -4.93 -5.18 0.41
CA GLY A 50 -4.03 -5.46 -0.69
C GLY A 50 -3.63 -4.23 -1.50
N ALA A 51 -3.78 -3.00 -0.99
CA ALA A 51 -3.29 -1.79 -1.65
C ALA A 51 -1.79 -1.91 -1.97
N ILE A 52 -1.40 -1.49 -3.18
CA ILE A 52 -0.01 -1.63 -3.67
C ILE A 52 0.58 -0.25 -4.00
N TRP A 53 1.70 0.07 -3.35
CA TRP A 53 2.55 1.22 -3.68
C TRP A 53 3.70 0.77 -4.59
N ASN A 54 3.76 1.29 -5.80
CA ASN A 54 4.91 1.11 -6.69
C ASN A 54 6.02 2.07 -6.26
N VAL A 55 7.12 1.51 -5.75
CA VAL A 55 8.23 2.29 -5.19
C VAL A 55 9.01 2.98 -6.29
N ASP A 56 9.29 2.26 -7.37
CA ASP A 56 10.13 2.75 -8.46
C ASP A 56 9.43 3.88 -9.25
N LYS A 57 8.10 3.81 -9.40
CA LYS A 57 7.27 4.84 -10.06
C LYS A 57 6.70 5.87 -9.09
N GLY A 58 6.81 5.63 -7.79
CA GLY A 58 6.29 6.51 -6.73
C GLY A 58 4.79 6.80 -6.85
N LYS A 59 3.97 5.77 -7.10
CA LYS A 59 2.50 5.88 -7.23
C LYS A 59 1.77 4.66 -6.71
N TRP A 60 0.51 4.86 -6.29
CA TRP A 60 -0.41 3.76 -5.98
C TRP A 60 -0.86 3.06 -7.27
N ILE A 61 -1.04 1.74 -7.18
CA ILE A 61 -1.59 0.91 -8.25
C ILE A 61 -3.08 0.70 -7.95
N TYR A 62 -3.91 0.95 -8.96
CA TYR A 62 -5.36 0.76 -8.95
C TYR A 62 -5.76 -0.34 -9.93
#